data_AF-A0A3E4ZYH4-F1
#
_entry.id   AF-A0A3E4ZYH4-F1
#
_cell.length_a   1.000
_cell.length_b   1.000
_cell.length_c   1.000
_cell.angle_alpha   90.00
_cell.angle_beta   90.00
_cell.angle_gamma   90.00
#
_symmetry.space_group_name_H-M   'P 1'
#
loop_
_entity.id
_entity.type
_entity.pdbx_description
1 polymer ?
#
loop_
_entity_poly.entity_id
_entity_poly.type
_entity_poly.pdbx_seq_one_letter_code
_entity_poly.pdbx_strand_id
1 'polypeptide(L)'
;MRTVDLNEISEFEKEFRRLRFNPIYFYEYYWKEKHPDEPELTREQKQKLYDEYRGTPFFQDFGEAIKHQERIKELKAQGYEDWEIMG
;
A
#
# COMPACT_ATOMS: atom_id res chain seq x y z
N MET A 1 -22.12 -2.03 25.49
CA MET A 1 -21.20 -1.85 24.35
C MET A 1 -20.76 -3.23 23.92
N ARG A 2 -21.06 -3.66 22.68
CA ARG A 2 -20.65 -4.98 22.19
C ARG A 2 -19.15 -4.93 21.85
N THR A 3 -18.38 -5.87 22.37
CA THR A 3 -17.00 -6.13 21.92
C THR A 3 -17.05 -6.89 20.59
N VAL A 4 -16.27 -6.44 19.63
CA VAL A 4 -16.19 -7.01 18.27
C VAL A 4 -15.03 -8.00 18.23
N ASP A 5 -15.26 -9.18 17.67
CA ASP A 5 -14.19 -10.14 17.41
C ASP A 5 -13.27 -9.58 16.30
N LEU A 6 -11.94 -9.72 16.44
CA LEU A 6 -11.00 -9.23 15.43
C LEU A 6 -11.22 -9.88 14.05
N ASN A 7 -11.76 -11.10 14.03
CA ASN A 7 -12.15 -11.76 12.78
C ASN A 7 -13.29 -11.04 12.04
N GLU A 8 -14.15 -10.30 12.76
CA GLU A 8 -15.22 -9.49 12.15
C GLU A 8 -14.67 -8.21 11.47
N ILE A 9 -13.39 -7.86 11.68
CA ILE A 9 -12.75 -6.68 11.09
C ILE A 9 -11.58 -7.03 10.13
N SER A 10 -11.51 -8.28 9.65
CA SER A 10 -10.41 -8.74 8.79
C SER A 10 -10.25 -7.91 7.51
N GLU A 11 -11.36 -7.52 6.88
CA GLU A 11 -11.33 -6.64 5.70
C GLU A 11 -10.86 -5.22 6.05
N PHE A 12 -11.29 -4.69 7.20
CA PHE A 12 -10.76 -3.41 7.69
C PHE A 12 -9.25 -3.49 7.92
N GLU A 13 -8.75 -4.55 8.57
CA GLU A 13 -7.32 -4.69 8.83
C GLU A 13 -6.51 -4.76 7.52
N LYS A 14 -7.02 -5.49 6.53
CA LYS A 14 -6.42 -5.58 5.19
C LYS A 14 -6.37 -4.21 4.50
N GLU A 15 -7.47 -3.48 4.48
CA GLU A 15 -7.54 -2.15 3.88
C GLU A 15 -6.69 -1.12 4.65
N PHE A 16 -6.66 -1.20 5.97
CA PHE A 16 -5.80 -0.38 6.81
C PHE A 16 -4.31 -0.65 6.54
N ARG A 17 -3.92 -1.92 6.37
CA ARG A 17 -2.53 -2.28 6.03
C ARG A 17 -2.11 -1.68 4.69
N ARG A 18 -2.99 -1.73 3.68
CA ARG A 18 -2.79 -1.08 2.38
C ARG A 18 -2.56 0.41 2.52
N LEU A 19 -3.51 1.10 3.15
CA LEU A 19 -3.43 2.55 3.38
C LEU A 19 -2.17 2.94 4.15
N ARG A 20 -1.81 2.18 5.19
CA ARG A 20 -0.66 2.51 6.06
C ARG A 20 0.68 2.46 5.31
N PHE A 21 0.82 1.57 4.33
CA PHE A 21 2.09 1.36 3.65
C PHE A 21 2.16 2.02 2.28
N ASN A 22 1.05 2.55 1.77
CA ASN A 22 0.94 3.01 0.39
C ASN A 22 0.32 4.43 0.32
N PRO A 23 1.15 5.49 0.21
CA PRO A 23 0.66 6.86 0.13
C PRO A 23 -0.19 7.12 -1.11
N ILE A 24 0.04 6.39 -2.20
CA ILE A 24 -0.74 6.53 -3.44
C ILE A 24 -2.13 5.93 -3.26
N TYR A 25 -2.22 4.79 -2.59
CA TYR A 25 -3.50 4.20 -2.21
C TYR A 25 -4.33 5.15 -1.33
N PHE A 26 -3.69 5.81 -0.36
CA PHE A 26 -4.35 6.84 0.44
C PHE A 26 -4.85 8.01 -0.43
N TYR A 27 -3.99 8.53 -1.31
CA TYR A 27 -4.36 9.67 -2.16
C TYR A 27 -5.54 9.34 -3.08
N GLU A 28 -5.46 8.21 -3.80
CA GLU A 28 -6.44 7.87 -4.82
C GLU A 28 -7.78 7.43 -4.24
N TYR A 29 -7.79 6.65 -3.16
CA TYR A 29 -9.00 6.01 -2.66
C TYR A 29 -9.63 6.73 -1.46
N TYR A 30 -8.89 7.55 -0.73
CA TYR A 30 -9.41 8.24 0.47
C TYR A 30 -9.37 9.75 0.35
N TRP A 31 -8.27 10.33 -0.14
CA TRP A 31 -8.14 11.78 -0.27
C TRP A 31 -9.05 12.32 -1.37
N LYS A 32 -8.99 11.73 -2.56
CA LYS A 32 -9.83 12.15 -3.69
C LYS A 32 -11.33 11.95 -3.49
N GLU A 33 -11.76 10.99 -2.67
CA GLU A 33 -13.18 10.86 -2.31
C GLU A 33 -13.70 12.11 -1.60
N LYS A 34 -12.86 12.73 -0.76
CA LYS A 34 -13.19 13.95 -0.01
C LYS A 34 -12.84 15.23 -0.77
N HIS A 35 -11.90 15.14 -1.71
CA HIS A 35 -11.35 16.25 -2.48
C HIS A 35 -11.39 15.90 -3.99
N PRO A 36 -12.59 15.81 -4.59
CA PRO A 36 -12.73 15.36 -5.98
C PRO A 36 -12.13 16.32 -7.01
N ASP A 37 -11.90 17.58 -6.64
CA ASP A 37 -11.29 18.61 -7.50
C ASP A 37 -9.76 18.58 -7.49
N GLU A 38 -9.13 17.76 -6.65
CA GLU A 38 -7.67 17.59 -6.64
C GLU A 38 -7.19 16.96 -7.95
N PRO A 39 -6.07 17.45 -8.51
CA PRO A 39 -5.56 16.96 -9.78
C PRO A 39 -5.09 15.50 -9.68
N GLU A 40 -5.22 14.76 -10.79
CA GLU A 40 -4.55 13.46 -10.90
C GLU A 40 -3.03 13.64 -10.86
N LEU A 41 -2.37 12.79 -10.09
CA LEU A 41 -0.91 12.75 -10.05
C LEU A 41 -0.36 12.07 -11.31
N THR A 42 0.72 12.62 -11.88
CA THR A 42 1.47 11.93 -12.93
C THR A 42 2.19 10.71 -12.36
N ARG A 43 2.63 9.81 -13.24
CA ARG A 43 3.39 8.61 -12.85
C ARG A 43 4.63 8.97 -12.04
N GLU A 44 5.36 10.02 -12.43
CA GLU A 44 6.58 10.48 -11.76
C GLU A 44 6.27 11.06 -10.38
N GLN A 45 5.17 11.79 -10.24
CA GLN A 45 4.72 12.31 -8.95
C GLN A 45 4.31 11.18 -8.00
N LYS A 46 3.60 10.16 -8.52
CA LYS A 46 3.26 8.96 -7.75
C LYS A 46 4.50 8.23 -7.28
N GLN A 47 5.48 8.01 -8.15
CA GLN A 47 6.75 7.38 -7.76
C GLN A 47 7.47 8.18 -6.68
N LYS A 48 7.59 9.51 -6.85
CA LYS A 48 8.26 10.37 -5.88
C LYS A 48 7.60 10.30 -4.50
N LEU A 49 6.28 10.42 -4.44
CA LEU A 49 5.54 10.36 -3.17
C LEU A 49 5.62 8.96 -2.54
N TYR A 50 5.57 7.93 -3.38
CA TYR A 50 5.73 6.57 -2.91
C TYR A 50 7.12 6.34 -2.31
N ASP A 51 8.19 6.76 -2.98
CA ASP A 51 9.55 6.60 -2.45
C ASP A 51 9.78 7.36 -1.14
N GLU A 52 9.16 8.53 -1.00
CA GLU A 52 9.30 9.39 0.19
C GLU A 52 8.51 8.88 1.40
N TYR A 53 7.31 8.32 1.19
CA TYR A 53 6.36 8.01 2.27
C TYR A 53 5.93 6.54 2.38
N ARG A 54 6.37 5.65 1.47
CA ARG A 54 6.07 4.22 1.60
C ARG A 54 6.54 3.71 2.96
N GLY A 55 5.68 2.95 3.63
CA GLY A 55 6.12 2.30 4.84
C GLY A 55 6.90 1.01 4.52
N THR A 56 7.80 0.63 5.42
CA THR A 56 8.60 -0.58 5.27
C THR A 56 7.95 -1.72 6.04
N PRO A 57 7.65 -2.89 5.41
CA PRO A 57 7.12 -4.03 6.13
C PRO A 57 8.12 -4.53 7.16
N PHE A 58 7.61 -4.95 8.31
CA PHE A 58 8.41 -5.66 9.30
C PHE A 58 8.34 -7.17 9.02
N PHE A 59 9.49 -7.82 8.95
CA PHE A 59 9.62 -9.27 8.74
C PHE A 59 10.11 -9.94 10.02
N GLN A 60 9.61 -11.14 10.31
CA GLN A 60 10.04 -11.87 11.52
C GLN A 60 11.46 -12.44 11.35
N ASP A 61 11.83 -12.79 10.12
CA ASP A 61 13.15 -13.29 9.78
C ASP A 61 13.62 -12.83 8.39
N PHE A 62 14.91 -13.09 8.11
CA PHE A 62 15.52 -12.73 6.83
C PHE A 62 14.97 -13.55 5.65
N GLY A 63 14.48 -14.76 5.86
CA GLY A 63 13.89 -15.59 4.81
C GLY A 63 12.57 -14.99 4.28
N GLU A 64 11.73 -14.47 5.17
CA GLU A 64 10.52 -13.73 4.80
C GLU A 64 10.87 -12.46 4.00
N ALA A 65 11.89 -11.72 4.43
CA ALA A 65 12.35 -10.53 3.72
C ALA A 65 12.84 -10.87 2.31
N ILE A 66 13.59 -11.97 2.14
CA ILE A 66 14.07 -12.43 0.82
C ILE A 66 12.90 -12.79 -0.09
N LYS A 67 11.95 -13.60 0.38
CA LYS A 67 10.75 -13.98 -0.40
C LYS A 67 9.94 -12.76 -0.82
N HIS A 68 9.82 -11.78 0.06
CA HIS A 68 9.14 -10.53 -0.27
C HIS A 68 9.86 -9.75 -1.37
N GLN A 69 11.20 -9.66 -1.30
CA GLN A 69 12.00 -9.00 -2.35
C GLN A 69 11.94 -9.74 -3.69
N GLU A 70 11.95 -11.07 -3.68
CA GLU A 70 11.78 -11.89 -4.90
C GLU A 70 10.41 -11.63 -5.54
N ARG A 71 9.34 -11.65 -4.74
CA ARG A 71 7.99 -11.31 -5.21
C ARG A 71 7.91 -9.91 -5.80
N ILE A 72 8.53 -8.91 -5.17
CA ILE A 72 8.59 -7.55 -5.73
C ILE A 72 9.26 -7.57 -7.11
N LYS A 73 10.40 -8.25 -7.26
CA LYS A 73 11.11 -8.33 -8.55
C LYS A 73 10.26 -8.99 -9.63
N GLU A 74 9.56 -10.07 -9.30
CA GLU A 74 8.66 -10.76 -10.24
C GLU A 74 7.52 -9.86 -10.71
N LEU A 75 6.90 -9.11 -9.79
CA LEU A 75 5.81 -8.18 -10.14
C LEU A 75 6.32 -7.00 -10.97
N LYS A 76 7.49 -6.43 -10.62
CA LYS A 76 8.12 -5.40 -11.46
C LYS A 76 8.44 -5.92 -12.87
N ALA A 77 8.87 -7.17 -13.00
CA ALA A 77 9.11 -7.80 -14.30
C ALA A 77 7.82 -8.01 -15.12
N GLN A 78 6.67 -8.10 -14.47
CA GLN A 78 5.35 -8.15 -15.10
C GLN A 78 4.81 -6.75 -15.48
N GLY A 79 5.53 -5.68 -15.11
CA GLY A 79 5.17 -4.29 -15.45
C GLY A 79 4.37 -3.56 -14.38
N TYR A 80 4.23 -4.13 -13.17
CA TYR A 80 3.60 -3.43 -12.06
C TYR A 80 4.47 -2.28 -11.54
N GLU A 81 3.83 -1.15 -11.22
CA GLU A 81 4.48 -0.01 -10.57
C GLU A 81 4.68 -0.28 -9.06
N ASP A 82 5.59 0.47 -8.46
CA ASP A 82 6.00 0.23 -7.06
C ASP A 82 4.84 0.37 -6.06
N TRP A 83 3.93 1.33 -6.29
CA TRP A 83 2.73 1.52 -5.48
C TRP A 83 1.60 0.55 -5.82
N GLU A 84 1.69 -0.24 -6.89
CA GLU A 84 0.71 -1.30 -7.19
C GLU A 84 1.07 -2.62 -6.49
N ILE A 85 2.35 -2.77 -6.12
CA ILE A 85 2.90 -3.99 -5.53
C ILE A 85 2.66 -4.07 -4.02
N MET A 86 2.71 -2.93 -3.33
CA MET A 86 2.52 -2.87 -1.87
C MET A 86 1.06 -2.65 -1.51
N GLY A 87 0.34 -3.78 -1.38
CA GLY A 87 -1.03 -3.86 -0.88
C GLY A 87 -1.47 -5.28 -0.54
#